data_AF-A0A7X8FBH1-F1
#
_entry.id   AF-A0A7X8FBH1-F1
#
_cell.length_a   1.000
_cell.length_b   1.000
_cell.length_c   1.000
_cell.angle_alpha   90.00
_cell.angle_beta   90.00
_cell.angle_gamma   90.00
#
_symmetry.space_group_name_H-M   'P 1'
#
loop_
_entity.id
_entity.type
_entity.pdbx_description
1 polymer ?
#
loop_
_entity_poly.entity_id
_entity_poly.type
_entity_poly.pdbx_seq_one_letter_code
_entity_poly.pdbx_strand_id
1 'polypeptide(L)'
;MNSLSLSEIQILNQYAILPPDSRRQLQSYLSYLVVQQCRYELYSQLINNPWFFNNLQSLYLLSESTDSYCAESMERVRRIKNICLGVYEHFYDKYAPLLENFEVFDGVLEGVFLGLNHIYEAARNGNLERTRLEVIEMFETYKSLTQGDNRGNKIRAM
;
A
#
# COMPACT_ATOMS: atom_id res chain seq x y z
N MET A 1 -17.25 -23.83 -17.38
CA MET A 1 -17.14 -22.81 -18.45
C MET A 1 -18.24 -21.81 -18.20
N ASN A 2 -17.92 -20.61 -17.74
CA ASN A 2 -18.93 -19.56 -17.52
C ASN A 2 -19.28 -18.97 -18.90
N SER A 3 -20.56 -19.02 -19.26
CA SER A 3 -21.07 -18.35 -20.45
C SER A 3 -20.97 -16.84 -20.27
N LEU A 4 -20.52 -16.13 -21.31
CA LEU A 4 -20.53 -14.66 -21.31
C LEU A 4 -21.96 -14.13 -21.21
N SER A 5 -22.14 -13.11 -20.39
CA SER A 5 -23.35 -12.31 -20.30
C SER A 5 -23.58 -11.48 -21.57
N LEU A 6 -24.83 -11.06 -21.79
CA LEU A 6 -25.18 -10.18 -22.92
C LEU A 6 -24.41 -8.86 -22.90
N SER A 7 -24.15 -8.31 -21.71
CA SER A 7 -23.33 -7.10 -21.54
C SER A 7 -21.88 -7.31 -21.96
N GLU A 8 -21.27 -8.45 -21.59
CA GLU A 8 -19.90 -8.77 -22.00
C GLU A 8 -19.80 -8.96 -23.53
N ILE A 9 -20.79 -9.63 -24.13
CA ILE A 9 -20.87 -9.80 -25.59
C ILE A 9 -21.01 -8.44 -26.29
N GLN A 10 -21.84 -7.54 -25.76
CA GLN A 10 -22.01 -6.19 -26.32
C GLN A 10 -20.70 -5.40 -26.28
N ILE A 11 -19.97 -5.42 -25.17
CA ILE A 11 -18.68 -4.72 -25.02
C ILE A 11 -17.65 -5.28 -26.02
N LEU A 12 -17.56 -6.61 -26.14
CA LEU A 12 -16.65 -7.25 -27.09
C LEU A 12 -16.97 -6.88 -28.54
N ASN A 13 -18.25 -6.87 -28.90
CA ASN A 13 -18.69 -6.47 -30.24
C ASN A 13 -18.37 -4.99 -30.51
N GLN A 14 -18.58 -4.10 -29.54
CA GLN A 14 -18.22 -2.69 -29.65
C GLN A 14 -16.71 -2.51 -29.81
N TYR A 15 -15.90 -3.24 -29.05
CA TYR A 15 -14.44 -3.21 -29.18
C TYR A 15 -13.98 -3.70 -30.56
N ALA A 16 -14.60 -4.78 -31.07
CA ALA A 16 -14.24 -5.39 -32.35
C ALA A 16 -14.50 -4.46 -33.56
N ILE A 17 -15.42 -3.51 -33.46
CA ILE A 17 -15.66 -2.53 -34.55
C ILE A 17 -14.78 -1.28 -34.45
N LEU A 18 -14.07 -1.06 -33.33
CA LEU A 18 -13.21 0.11 -33.16
C LEU A 18 -12.00 0.04 -34.11
N PRO A 19 -11.55 1.19 -34.67
CA PRO A 19 -10.26 1.31 -35.36
C PRO A 19 -9.08 0.95 -34.43
N PRO A 20 -7.93 0.52 -34.97
CA PRO A 20 -6.76 0.14 -34.17
C PRO A 20 -6.32 1.20 -33.16
N ASP A 21 -6.31 2.47 -33.52
CA ASP A 21 -5.89 3.54 -32.62
C ASP A 21 -6.88 3.75 -31.46
N SER A 22 -8.19 3.67 -31.74
CA SER A 22 -9.22 3.74 -30.70
C SER A 22 -9.16 2.55 -29.74
N ARG A 23 -8.81 1.35 -30.24
CA ARG A 23 -8.60 0.17 -29.38
C ARG A 23 -7.41 0.36 -28.44
N ARG A 24 -6.30 0.92 -28.94
CA ARG A 24 -5.13 1.25 -28.10
C ARG A 24 -5.50 2.28 -27.04
N GLN A 25 -6.19 3.35 -27.40
CA GLN A 25 -6.63 4.38 -26.46
C GLN A 25 -7.56 3.80 -25.37
N LEU A 26 -8.52 2.96 -25.76
CA LEU A 26 -9.38 2.29 -24.79
C LEU A 26 -8.59 1.38 -23.86
N GLN A 27 -7.64 0.60 -24.39
CA GLN A 27 -6.78 -0.25 -23.57
C GLN A 27 -5.96 0.58 -22.58
N SER A 28 -5.33 1.68 -23.01
CA SER A 28 -4.61 2.58 -22.11
C SER A 28 -5.51 3.17 -21.02
N TYR A 29 -6.75 3.53 -21.37
CA TYR A 29 -7.71 4.06 -20.41
C TYR A 29 -8.16 2.99 -19.40
N LEU A 30 -8.43 1.76 -19.85
CA LEU A 30 -8.78 0.65 -18.97
C LEU A 30 -7.62 0.34 -18.02
N SER A 31 -6.38 0.28 -18.51
CA SER A 31 -5.19 0.11 -17.67
C SER A 31 -5.10 1.21 -16.62
N TYR A 32 -5.30 2.48 -17.01
CA TYR A 32 -5.34 3.59 -16.07
C TYR A 32 -6.42 3.41 -14.98
N LEU A 33 -7.65 3.00 -15.35
CA LEU A 33 -8.71 2.78 -14.37
C LEU A 33 -8.38 1.63 -13.40
N VAL A 34 -7.79 0.54 -13.90
CA VAL A 34 -7.35 -0.59 -13.06
C VAL A 34 -6.28 -0.13 -12.06
N VAL A 35 -5.31 0.68 -12.50
CA VAL A 35 -4.29 1.29 -11.64
C VAL A 35 -4.94 2.13 -10.54
N GLN A 36 -5.88 3.01 -10.88
CA GLN A 36 -6.56 3.86 -9.90
C GLN A 36 -7.36 3.05 -8.89
N GLN A 37 -8.08 2.02 -9.35
CA GLN A 37 -8.83 1.11 -8.49
C GLN A 37 -7.91 0.36 -7.53
N CYS A 38 -6.80 -0.17 -8.04
CA CYS A 38 -5.80 -0.88 -7.24
C CYS A 38 -5.25 0.02 -6.13
N ARG A 39 -4.89 1.27 -6.44
CA ARG A 39 -4.38 2.24 -5.45
C ARG A 39 -5.41 2.60 -4.41
N TYR A 40 -6.65 2.85 -4.82
CA TYR A 40 -7.74 3.15 -3.90
C TYR A 40 -7.97 2.00 -2.92
N GLU A 41 -8.05 0.77 -3.43
CA GLU A 41 -8.24 -0.41 -2.59
C GLU A 41 -7.05 -0.64 -1.65
N LEU A 42 -5.81 -0.50 -2.13
CA LEU A 42 -4.60 -0.66 -1.32
C LEU A 42 -4.57 0.35 -0.18
N TYR A 43 -4.87 1.61 -0.49
CA TYR A 43 -4.96 2.68 0.49
C TYR A 43 -6.03 2.40 1.53
N SER A 44 -7.19 1.89 1.10
CA SER A 44 -8.28 1.52 2.00
C SER A 44 -7.88 0.37 2.94
N GLN A 45 -7.25 -0.68 2.40
CA GLN A 45 -6.92 -1.89 3.15
C GLN A 45 -5.69 -1.77 4.06
N LEU A 46 -4.76 -0.86 3.73
CA LEU A 46 -3.52 -0.68 4.50
C LEU A 46 -3.54 0.61 5.33
N ILE A 47 -3.81 1.74 4.68
CA ILE A 47 -3.66 3.08 5.29
C ILE A 47 -4.90 3.51 6.07
N ASN A 48 -6.10 3.17 5.61
CA ASN A 48 -7.32 3.46 6.38
C ASN A 48 -7.68 2.32 7.34
N ASN A 49 -6.78 1.35 7.53
CA ASN A 49 -7.05 0.18 8.34
C ASN A 49 -6.78 0.47 9.84
N PRO A 50 -7.80 0.37 10.72
CA PRO A 50 -7.62 0.59 12.14
C PRO A 50 -6.55 -0.31 12.77
N TRP A 51 -6.38 -1.53 12.25
CA TRP A 51 -5.35 -2.45 12.72
C TRP A 51 -3.95 -1.87 12.52
N PHE A 52 -3.67 -1.31 11.34
CA PHE A 52 -2.34 -0.77 11.03
C PHE A 52 -2.06 0.48 11.89
N PHE A 53 -3.03 1.38 12.02
CA PHE A 53 -2.95 2.52 12.93
C PHE A 53 -2.65 2.09 14.37
N ASN A 54 -3.43 1.14 14.91
CA ASN A 54 -3.28 0.69 16.29
C ASN A 54 -1.90 0.06 16.53
N ASN A 55 -1.34 -0.66 15.55
CA ASN A 55 0.00 -1.24 15.67
C ASN A 55 1.09 -0.17 15.65
N LEU A 56 1.00 0.83 14.78
CA LEU A 56 1.93 1.96 14.77
C LEU A 56 1.83 2.81 16.04
N GLN A 57 0.62 3.10 16.51
CA GLN A 57 0.40 3.81 17.76
C GLN A 57 0.96 3.02 18.95
N SER A 58 0.78 1.71 18.97
CA SER A 58 1.33 0.86 20.03
C SER A 58 2.86 0.81 20.00
N LEU A 59 3.48 0.83 18.81
CA LEU A 59 4.94 0.98 18.66
C LEU A 59 5.42 2.34 19.17
N TYR A 60 4.68 3.41 18.86
CA TYR A 60 4.95 4.75 19.37
C TYR A 60 4.97 4.78 20.89
N LEU A 61 3.90 4.32 21.54
CA LEU A 61 3.81 4.26 23.00
C LEU A 61 4.90 3.39 23.63
N LEU A 62 5.25 2.28 22.99
CA LEU A 62 6.36 1.42 23.43
C LEU A 62 7.70 2.17 23.41
N SER A 63 7.94 2.99 22.38
CA SER A 63 9.17 3.77 22.24
C SER A 63 9.31 4.94 23.24
N GLU A 64 8.21 5.31 23.91
CA GLU A 64 8.22 6.29 25.00
C GLU A 64 8.53 5.69 26.37
N SER A 65 8.60 4.35 26.46
CA SER A 65 8.96 3.68 27.71
C SER A 65 10.44 3.86 28.07
N THR A 66 10.76 3.84 29.36
CA THR A 66 12.12 3.95 29.88
C THR A 66 12.90 2.63 29.85
N ASP A 67 12.21 1.52 29.60
CA ASP A 67 12.78 0.18 29.60
C ASP A 67 13.42 -0.17 28.25
N SER A 68 14.24 -1.24 28.22
CA SER A 68 14.78 -1.73 26.95
C SER A 68 13.66 -2.33 26.09
N TYR A 69 13.23 -1.61 25.06
CA TYR A 69 12.12 -2.00 24.19
C TYR A 69 12.55 -2.52 22.80
N CYS A 70 13.84 -2.52 22.47
CA CYS A 70 14.32 -2.90 21.13
C CYS A 70 13.83 -4.29 20.67
N ALA A 71 13.86 -5.28 21.55
CA ALA A 71 13.43 -6.64 21.23
C ALA A 71 11.94 -6.71 20.86
N GLU A 72 11.11 -6.02 21.64
CA GLU A 72 9.68 -5.96 21.40
C GLU A 72 9.35 -5.14 20.13
N SER A 73 10.04 -4.03 19.90
CA SER A 73 9.90 -3.24 18.67
C SER A 73 10.24 -4.07 17.43
N MET A 74 11.32 -4.84 17.45
CA MET A 74 11.67 -5.73 16.33
C MET A 74 10.57 -6.75 16.04
N GLU A 75 10.04 -7.39 17.08
CA GLU A 75 9.00 -8.40 16.94
C GLU A 75 7.69 -7.81 16.37
N ARG A 76 7.28 -6.65 16.89
CA ARG A 76 6.11 -5.93 16.37
C ARG A 76 6.30 -5.51 14.92
N VAL A 77 7.47 -4.96 14.57
CA VAL A 77 7.79 -4.58 13.20
C VAL A 77 7.72 -5.78 12.24
N ARG A 78 8.24 -6.95 12.64
CA ARG A 78 8.13 -8.18 11.82
C ARG A 78 6.67 -8.56 11.56
N ARG A 79 5.83 -8.52 12.61
CA ARG A 79 4.39 -8.81 12.47
C ARG A 79 3.70 -7.85 11.51
N ILE A 80 4.02 -6.56 11.61
CA ILE A 80 3.49 -5.54 10.69
C ILE A 80 3.90 -5.84 9.25
N LYS A 81 5.20 -6.09 9.01
CA LYS A 81 5.70 -6.43 7.68
C LYS A 81 5.01 -7.64 7.08
N ASN A 82 4.83 -8.71 7.85
CA ASN A 82 4.18 -9.93 7.36
C ASN A 82 2.74 -9.67 6.90
N ILE A 83 2.00 -8.81 7.60
CA ILE A 83 0.62 -8.47 7.21
C ILE A 83 0.62 -7.56 5.99
N CYS A 84 1.54 -6.59 5.89
CA CYS A 84 1.70 -5.78 4.68
C CYS A 84 2.05 -6.65 3.46
N LEU A 85 2.89 -7.68 3.62
CA LEU A 85 3.21 -8.65 2.58
C LEU A 85 1.98 -9.47 2.17
N GLY A 86 1.18 -9.95 3.11
CA GLY A 86 -0.06 -10.65 2.79
C GLY A 86 -1.07 -9.78 2.04
N VAL A 87 -1.16 -8.49 2.37
CA VAL A 87 -1.95 -7.52 1.58
C VAL A 87 -1.37 -7.37 0.18
N TYR A 88 -0.06 -7.24 0.04
CA TYR A 88 0.58 -7.16 -1.27
C TYR A 88 0.30 -8.41 -2.13
N GLU A 89 0.50 -9.60 -1.60
CA GLU A 89 0.25 -10.87 -2.29
C GLU A 89 -1.21 -10.96 -2.77
N HIS A 90 -2.17 -10.63 -1.91
CA HIS A 90 -3.59 -10.63 -2.27
C HIS A 90 -3.89 -9.71 -3.46
N PHE A 91 -3.31 -8.52 -3.47
CA PHE A 91 -3.49 -7.58 -4.56
C PHE A 91 -2.72 -7.99 -5.82
N TYR A 92 -1.52 -8.55 -5.66
CA TYR A 92 -0.74 -9.09 -6.75
C TYR A 92 -1.58 -10.13 -7.49
N ASP A 93 -2.14 -11.12 -6.79
CA ASP A 93 -2.97 -12.16 -7.39
C ASP A 93 -4.21 -11.60 -8.13
N LYS A 94 -4.82 -10.55 -7.57
CA LYS A 94 -6.01 -9.92 -8.14
C LYS A 94 -5.71 -9.10 -9.41
N TYR A 95 -4.61 -8.35 -9.41
CA TYR A 95 -4.32 -7.34 -10.45
C TYR A 95 -3.24 -7.77 -11.45
N ALA A 96 -2.45 -8.81 -11.14
CA ALA A 96 -1.44 -9.37 -12.04
C ALA A 96 -1.92 -9.68 -13.45
N PRO A 97 -3.11 -10.29 -13.62
CA PRO A 97 -3.57 -10.62 -14.96
C PRO A 97 -4.05 -9.39 -15.76
N LEU A 98 -4.19 -8.25 -15.10
CA LEU A 98 -4.84 -7.05 -15.64
C LEU A 98 -3.85 -5.90 -15.90
N LEU A 99 -2.67 -5.92 -15.27
CA LEU A 99 -1.67 -4.86 -15.35
C LEU A 99 -0.43 -5.35 -16.08
N GLU A 100 0.04 -4.56 -17.05
CA GLU A 100 1.32 -4.81 -17.73
C GLU A 100 2.53 -4.43 -16.86
N ASN A 101 2.36 -3.50 -15.90
CA ASN A 101 3.38 -3.07 -14.96
C ASN A 101 2.81 -2.91 -13.55
N PHE A 102 3.57 -3.35 -12.54
CA PHE A 102 3.21 -3.37 -11.13
C PHE A 102 3.76 -2.19 -10.32
N GLU A 103 4.42 -1.23 -10.96
CA GLU A 103 4.94 -0.01 -10.30
C GLU A 103 3.89 0.76 -9.47
N VAL A 104 2.61 0.48 -9.70
CA VAL A 104 1.46 0.96 -8.91
C VAL A 104 1.57 0.62 -7.42
N PHE A 105 2.17 -0.52 -7.08
CA PHE A 105 2.31 -0.99 -5.71
C PHE A 105 3.41 -0.26 -4.94
N ASP A 106 4.37 0.30 -5.67
CA ASP A 106 5.64 0.72 -5.08
C ASP A 106 5.42 1.92 -4.15
N GLY A 107 4.74 2.97 -4.57
CA GLY A 107 4.71 4.22 -3.79
C GLY A 107 4.21 4.14 -2.33
N VAL A 108 3.19 3.33 -2.03
CA VAL A 108 2.62 3.25 -0.67
C VAL A 108 3.27 2.14 0.16
N LEU A 109 3.38 0.94 -0.41
CA LEU A 109 3.95 -0.20 0.31
C LEU A 109 5.46 -0.06 0.49
N GLU A 110 6.19 0.45 -0.51
CA GLU A 110 7.62 0.72 -0.39
C GLU A 110 7.90 1.71 0.73
N GLY A 111 7.13 2.80 0.80
CA GLY A 111 7.25 3.79 1.89
C GLY A 111 7.02 3.17 3.27
N VAL A 112 6.00 2.31 3.39
CA VAL A 112 5.72 1.57 4.63
C VAL A 112 6.85 0.60 4.97
N PHE A 113 7.31 -0.21 4.01
CA PHE A 113 8.39 -1.16 4.24
C PHE A 113 9.70 -0.47 4.58
N LEU A 114 10.01 0.66 3.95
CA LEU A 114 11.19 1.47 4.22
C LEU A 114 11.18 1.97 5.67
N GLY A 115 10.10 2.60 6.11
CA GLY A 115 9.97 3.06 7.51
C GLY A 115 10.08 1.92 8.52
N LEU A 116 9.41 0.79 8.25
CA LEU A 116 9.52 -0.41 9.08
C LEU A 116 10.94 -1.02 9.06
N ASN A 117 11.68 -0.92 7.95
CA ASN A 117 13.07 -1.37 7.87
C ASN A 117 13.98 -0.49 8.75
N HIS A 118 13.84 0.83 8.70
CA HIS A 118 14.65 1.71 9.52
C HIS A 118 14.44 1.49 11.02
N ILE A 119 13.18 1.33 11.47
CA ILE A 119 12.87 0.99 12.87
C ILE A 119 13.55 -0.33 13.26
N TYR A 120 13.43 -1.34 12.39
CA TYR A 120 14.01 -2.66 12.66
C TYR A 120 15.53 -2.61 12.78
N GLU A 121 16.22 -1.90 11.89
CA GLU A 121 17.67 -1.78 11.91
C GLU A 121 18.17 -1.00 13.13
N ALA A 122 17.51 0.10 13.48
CA ALA A 122 17.82 0.86 14.69
C ALA A 122 17.67 0.00 15.95
N ALA A 123 16.57 -0.76 16.05
CA ALA A 123 16.29 -1.63 17.19
C ALA A 123 17.28 -2.80 17.26
N ARG A 124 17.63 -3.40 16.11
CA ARG A 124 18.62 -4.48 16.01
C ARG A 124 20.00 -4.05 16.51
N ASN A 125 20.38 -2.80 16.28
CA ASN A 125 21.65 -2.23 16.74
C ASN A 125 21.62 -1.83 18.23
N GLY A 126 20.50 -2.03 18.94
CA GLY A 126 20.35 -1.68 20.35
C GLY A 126 20.27 -0.17 20.61
N ASN A 127 20.09 0.65 19.57
CA ASN A 127 20.07 2.10 19.68
C ASN A 127 18.64 2.58 19.99
N LEU A 128 18.32 2.73 21.27
CA LEU A 128 16.99 3.14 21.74
C LEU A 128 16.60 4.51 21.17
N GLU A 129 17.46 5.52 21.29
CA GLU A 129 17.18 6.87 20.79
C GLU A 129 16.91 6.88 19.28
N ARG A 130 17.73 6.18 18.49
CA ARG A 130 17.47 6.07 17.05
C ARG A 130 16.16 5.34 16.78
N THR A 131 15.88 4.25 17.48
CA THR A 131 14.63 3.49 17.32
C THR A 131 13.42 4.37 17.60
N ARG A 132 13.47 5.19 18.66
CA ARG A 132 12.42 6.17 18.97
C ARG A 132 12.20 7.17 17.84
N LEU A 133 13.27 7.75 17.31
CA LEU A 133 13.19 8.72 16.21
C LEU A 133 12.52 8.11 14.97
N GLU A 134 12.92 6.90 14.58
CA GLU A 134 12.33 6.20 13.42
C GLU A 134 10.85 5.86 13.64
N VAL A 135 10.48 5.46 14.87
CA VAL A 135 9.08 5.19 15.21
C VAL A 135 8.23 6.46 15.16
N ILE A 136 8.75 7.58 15.68
CA ILE A 136 8.07 8.89 15.62
C ILE A 136 7.89 9.32 14.15
N GLU A 137 8.95 9.23 13.34
CA GLU A 137 8.92 9.61 11.94
C GLU A 137 7.90 8.78 11.14
N MET A 138 7.88 7.46 11.35
CA MET A 138 6.90 6.57 10.72
C MET A 138 5.47 6.91 11.14
N PHE A 139 5.24 7.17 12.43
CA PHE A 139 3.90 7.46 12.95
C PHE A 139 3.37 8.81 12.45
N GLU A 140 4.19 9.85 12.41
CA GLU A 140 3.82 11.15 11.87
C GLU A 140 3.63 11.11 10.35
N THR A 141 4.49 10.38 9.63
CA THR A 141 4.29 10.12 8.20
C THR A 141 2.94 9.46 7.95
N TYR A 142 2.59 8.43 8.72
CA TYR A 142 1.29 7.77 8.63
C TYR A 142 0.11 8.71 8.91
N LYS A 143 0.19 9.54 9.96
CA LYS A 143 -0.85 10.56 10.24
C LYS A 143 -1.01 11.52 9.07
N SER A 144 0.08 12.00 8.49
CA SER A 144 0.03 12.93 7.36
C SER A 144 -0.65 12.32 6.12
N LEU A 145 -0.48 11.01 5.90
CA LEU A 145 -1.19 10.28 4.85
C LEU A 145 -2.69 10.25 5.15
N THR A 146 -3.07 9.79 6.35
CA THR A 146 -4.48 9.59 6.74
C THR A 146 -5.29 10.87 6.90
N GLN A 147 -4.69 11.97 7.38
CA GLN A 147 -5.41 13.23 7.70
C GLN A 147 -5.60 14.15 6.49
N GLY A 148 -5.11 13.77 5.30
CA GLY A 148 -5.30 14.57 4.08
C GLY A 148 -4.55 15.91 4.11
N ASP A 149 -3.51 16.03 4.92
CA ASP A 149 -2.65 17.20 4.94
C ASP A 149 -1.87 17.22 3.61
N ASN A 150 -2.23 18.12 2.68
CA ASN A 150 -1.72 18.49 1.33
C ASN A 150 -0.87 17.52 0.46
N ARG A 151 -0.16 16.53 1.01
CA ARG A 151 0.52 15.40 0.35
C ARG A 151 -0.42 14.21 0.06
N GLY A 152 -1.40 13.93 0.92
CA GLY A 152 -2.39 12.86 0.69
C GLY A 152 -3.23 13.09 -0.58
N ASN A 153 -3.49 14.36 -0.92
CA ASN A 153 -4.13 14.73 -2.18
C ASN A 153 -3.22 14.56 -3.39
N LYS A 154 -1.88 14.63 -3.27
CA LYS A 154 -0.97 14.28 -4.37
C LYS A 154 -0.96 12.77 -4.65
N ILE A 155 -1.05 11.93 -3.62
CA ILE A 155 -1.14 10.47 -3.78
C ILE A 155 -2.54 10.03 -4.26
N ARG A 156 -3.56 10.88 -4.10
CA ARG A 156 -4.89 10.67 -4.71
C ARG A 156 -5.05 11.29 -6.11
N ALA A 157 -4.16 12.21 -6.51
CA ALA A 157 -4.27 12.98 -7.76
C ALA A 157 -3.16 12.70 -8.80
N MET A 158 -2.04 12.09 -8.41
CA MET A 158 -1.15 11.33 -9.30
C MET A 158 -1.71 9.93 -9.45
#